data_AF-F0G547-F1
#
_entry.id   AF-F0G547-F1
#
_cell.length_a   1.000
_cell.length_b   1.000
_cell.length_c   1.000
_cell.angle_alpha   90.00
_cell.angle_beta   90.00
_cell.angle_gamma   90.00
#
_symmetry.space_group_name_H-M   'P 1'
#
loop_
_entity.id
_entity.type
_entity.pdbx_description
1 polymer ?
#
loop_
_entity_poly.entity_id
_entity_poly.type
_entity_poly.pdbx_seq_one_letter_code
_entity_poly.pdbx_strand_id
1 'polypeptide(L)'
;RPVVAAAAADADAATIERGRYLARAGDCSACHDAADHTPYAGGQPVNSPFGPIYAPNITPDPTHGIGHYTLQQFDAALRRGVRADGSRLYPAMPYPSFARLSDDDVRALYAYFMRGVAPSPNAARLTQLPFPFDQRWALALWSLVFANRDRFAPSLSQSAQWNRGAYLVQGLGHCGACHTPRGPAYNERGYDERAPAFLTGGINDHWFAPNLTGADTDGLGRWSADDIAAFLRDGHAPRSAVFGAMAPVVVESTALLT
;
A
#
# COMPACT_ATOMS: atom_id res chain seq x y z
N ARG A 1 -7.47 -38.50 13.87
CA ARG A 1 -7.66 -37.78 12.60
C ARG A 1 -8.52 -36.50 12.67
N PRO A 2 -9.39 -36.22 13.69
CA PRO A 2 -10.09 -34.93 13.78
C PRO A 2 -9.18 -33.76 14.20
N VAL A 3 -8.16 -34.02 15.02
CA VAL A 3 -7.24 -32.98 15.55
C VAL A 3 -6.41 -32.30 14.45
N VAL A 4 -6.01 -33.05 13.41
CA VAL A 4 -5.20 -32.50 12.30
C VAL A 4 -6.03 -31.63 11.36
N ALA A 5 -7.32 -31.97 11.15
CA ALA A 5 -8.22 -31.17 10.32
C ALA A 5 -8.64 -29.86 11.02
N ALA A 6 -8.88 -29.92 12.33
CA ALA A 6 -9.14 -28.72 13.14
C ALA A 6 -7.92 -27.78 13.14
N ALA A 7 -6.72 -28.30 13.41
CA ALA A 7 -5.50 -27.49 13.40
C ALA A 7 -5.18 -26.87 12.01
N ALA A 8 -5.50 -27.57 10.92
CA ALA A 8 -5.36 -27.02 9.57
C ALA A 8 -6.37 -25.91 9.26
N ALA A 9 -7.63 -26.08 9.68
CA ALA A 9 -8.66 -25.05 9.56
C ALA A 9 -8.34 -23.81 10.40
N ASP A 10 -7.79 -24.00 11.61
CA ASP A 10 -7.35 -22.92 12.49
C ASP A 10 -6.15 -22.15 11.89
N ALA A 11 -5.19 -22.86 11.28
CA ALA A 11 -4.06 -22.26 10.59
C ALA A 11 -4.49 -21.46 9.34
N ASP A 12 -5.49 -21.94 8.60
CA ASP A 12 -6.09 -21.22 7.47
C ASP A 12 -6.82 -19.96 7.93
N ALA A 13 -7.61 -20.05 9.01
CA ALA A 13 -8.31 -18.90 9.59
C ALA A 13 -7.33 -17.83 10.10
N ALA A 14 -6.26 -18.24 10.79
CA ALA A 14 -5.20 -17.33 11.24
C ALA A 14 -4.47 -16.65 10.08
N THR A 15 -4.25 -17.37 8.97
CA THR A 15 -3.62 -16.82 7.77
C THR A 15 -4.53 -15.79 7.08
N ILE A 16 -5.83 -16.07 6.96
CA ILE A 16 -6.82 -15.14 6.41
C ILE A 16 -6.93 -13.90 7.30
N GLU A 17 -6.95 -14.07 8.62
CA GLU A 17 -7.01 -12.97 9.57
C GLU A 17 -5.75 -12.08 9.49
N ARG A 18 -4.57 -12.70 9.38
CA ARG A 18 -3.33 -11.95 9.11
C ARG A 18 -3.44 -11.16 7.81
N GLY A 19 -3.97 -11.77 6.74
CA GLY A 19 -4.19 -11.09 5.46
C GLY A 19 -5.14 -9.91 5.58
N ARG A 20 -6.21 -10.04 6.36
CA ARG A 20 -7.15 -8.95 6.66
C ARG A 20 -6.48 -7.79 7.40
N TYR A 21 -5.65 -8.10 8.40
CA TYR A 21 -4.85 -7.10 9.10
C TYR A 21 -3.89 -6.37 8.14
N LEU A 22 -3.20 -7.12 7.27
CA LEU A 22 -2.26 -6.54 6.31
C LEU A 22 -2.98 -5.69 5.25
N ALA A 23 -4.17 -6.08 4.80
CA ALA A 23 -4.96 -5.30 3.85
C ALA A 23 -5.38 -3.94 4.44
N ARG A 24 -5.72 -3.91 5.73
CA ARG A 24 -5.96 -2.67 6.48
C ARG A 24 -4.68 -1.85 6.62
N ALA A 25 -3.59 -2.46 7.08
CA ALA A 25 -2.31 -1.77 7.23
C ALA A 25 -1.74 -1.23 5.91
N GLY A 26 -2.09 -1.88 4.79
CA GLY A 26 -1.72 -1.44 3.45
C GLY A 26 -2.66 -0.41 2.83
N ASP A 27 -3.71 -0.01 3.56
CA ASP A 27 -4.74 0.92 3.11
C ASP A 27 -5.38 0.50 1.78
N CYS A 28 -5.63 -0.81 1.61
CA CYS A 28 -6.10 -1.35 0.34
C CYS A 28 -7.52 -0.86 0.00
N SER A 29 -8.39 -0.70 0.99
CA SER A 29 -9.79 -0.25 0.81
C SER A 29 -9.89 1.17 0.28
N ALA A 30 -9.00 2.08 0.68
CA ALA A 30 -9.05 3.49 0.27
C ALA A 30 -9.02 3.68 -1.25
N CYS A 31 -8.35 2.78 -1.96
CA CYS A 31 -8.34 2.77 -3.42
C CYS A 31 -9.30 1.72 -4.00
N HIS A 32 -9.38 0.54 -3.39
CA HIS A 32 -10.07 -0.59 -3.99
C HIS A 32 -11.54 -0.72 -3.59
N ASP A 33 -12.10 0.04 -2.67
CA ASP A 33 -13.55 -0.01 -2.41
C ASP A 33 -14.33 0.66 -3.54
N ALA A 34 -15.44 0.07 -3.95
CA ALA A 34 -16.29 0.70 -4.96
C ALA A 34 -16.99 1.96 -4.43
N ALA A 35 -17.50 2.79 -5.34
CA ALA A 35 -18.23 4.01 -4.98
C ALA A 35 -19.50 3.74 -4.16
N ASP A 36 -20.04 2.53 -4.22
CA ASP A 36 -21.17 2.06 -3.42
C ASP A 36 -20.73 1.41 -2.08
N HIS A 37 -19.45 1.54 -1.73
CA HIS A 37 -18.80 0.93 -0.56
C HIS A 37 -18.74 -0.61 -0.59
N THR A 38 -18.91 -1.25 -1.75
CA THR A 38 -18.60 -2.67 -1.88
C THR A 38 -17.09 -2.89 -1.68
N PRO A 39 -16.67 -3.65 -0.65
CA PRO A 39 -15.26 -3.79 -0.33
C PRO A 39 -14.44 -4.37 -1.48
N TYR A 40 -13.33 -3.72 -1.79
CA TYR A 40 -12.32 -4.16 -2.77
C TYR A 40 -12.81 -4.34 -4.23
N ALA A 41 -14.03 -3.88 -4.54
CA ALA A 41 -14.66 -4.02 -5.85
C ALA A 41 -14.16 -3.03 -6.92
N GLY A 42 -13.21 -2.18 -6.59
CA GLY A 42 -12.51 -1.21 -7.45
C GLY A 42 -13.34 0.00 -7.85
N GLY A 43 -12.68 0.95 -8.53
CA GLY A 43 -13.35 2.07 -9.19
C GLY A 43 -13.03 3.46 -8.63
N GLN A 44 -12.32 3.58 -7.50
CA GLN A 44 -11.89 4.91 -7.05
C GLN A 44 -10.85 5.51 -8.00
N PRO A 45 -10.99 6.80 -8.36
CA PRO A 45 -9.96 7.52 -9.07
C PRO A 45 -8.85 7.97 -8.12
N VAL A 46 -7.62 7.63 -8.47
CA VAL A 46 -6.40 8.26 -7.96
C VAL A 46 -6.02 9.33 -8.98
N ASN A 47 -6.04 10.59 -8.56
CA ASN A 47 -5.67 11.69 -9.44
C ASN A 47 -4.17 11.68 -9.73
N SER A 48 -3.81 12.09 -10.94
CA SER A 48 -2.42 12.29 -11.33
C SER A 48 -2.33 13.47 -12.30
N PRO A 49 -1.13 14.07 -12.45
CA PRO A 49 -0.91 15.13 -13.45
C PRO A 49 -1.20 14.70 -14.90
N PHE A 50 -1.36 13.40 -15.15
CA PHE A 50 -1.57 12.81 -16.48
C PHE A 50 -3.03 12.39 -16.72
N GLY A 51 -3.90 12.53 -15.71
CA GLY A 51 -5.29 12.07 -15.73
C GLY A 51 -5.60 11.06 -14.59
N PRO A 52 -6.88 10.70 -14.40
CA PRO A 52 -7.29 9.79 -13.34
C PRO A 52 -6.84 8.36 -13.63
N ILE A 53 -6.31 7.70 -12.60
CA ILE A 53 -5.95 6.27 -12.59
C ILE A 53 -6.95 5.55 -11.72
N TYR A 54 -7.65 4.56 -12.26
CA TYR A 54 -8.69 3.83 -11.55
C TYR A 54 -8.15 2.53 -10.96
N ALA A 55 -8.44 2.30 -9.68
CA ALA A 55 -8.12 1.04 -9.02
C ALA A 55 -9.00 -0.11 -9.55
N PRO A 56 -8.41 -1.28 -9.89
CA PRO A 56 -9.18 -2.43 -10.36
C PRO A 56 -9.96 -3.11 -9.23
N ASN A 57 -10.94 -3.93 -9.60
CA ASN A 57 -11.57 -4.89 -8.70
C ASN A 57 -10.55 -5.96 -8.31
N ILE A 58 -10.32 -6.17 -7.01
CA ILE A 58 -9.39 -7.18 -6.47
C ILE A 58 -10.11 -8.23 -5.61
N THR A 59 -11.44 -8.33 -5.73
CA THR A 59 -12.23 -9.43 -5.15
C THR A 59 -11.92 -10.76 -5.88
N PRO A 60 -12.30 -11.92 -5.33
CA PRO A 60 -12.07 -13.20 -6.00
C PRO A 60 -13.05 -13.48 -7.15
N ASP A 61 -13.75 -12.46 -7.66
CA ASP A 61 -14.59 -12.61 -8.85
C ASP A 61 -13.76 -13.08 -10.05
N PRO A 62 -14.19 -14.15 -10.76
CA PRO A 62 -13.42 -14.74 -11.85
C PRO A 62 -13.41 -13.89 -13.13
N THR A 63 -14.37 -12.97 -13.30
CA THR A 63 -14.56 -12.24 -14.56
C THR A 63 -13.93 -10.84 -14.48
N HIS A 64 -14.20 -10.12 -13.39
CA HIS A 64 -13.81 -8.72 -13.21
C HIS A 64 -12.74 -8.54 -12.13
N GLY A 65 -12.59 -9.51 -11.23
CA GLY A 65 -11.64 -9.50 -10.12
C GLY A 65 -10.35 -10.29 -10.40
N ILE A 66 -9.72 -10.75 -9.32
CA ILE A 66 -8.51 -11.57 -9.35
C ILE A 66 -8.79 -13.07 -9.19
N GLY A 67 -10.02 -13.54 -9.40
CA GLY A 67 -10.43 -14.92 -9.14
C GLY A 67 -9.60 -16.00 -9.85
N HIS A 68 -8.90 -15.64 -10.93
CA HIS A 68 -8.01 -16.54 -11.68
C HIS A 68 -6.51 -16.28 -11.44
N TYR A 69 -6.15 -15.32 -10.60
CA TYR A 69 -4.75 -15.06 -10.27
C TYR A 69 -4.19 -16.23 -9.47
N THR A 70 -3.05 -16.74 -9.89
CA THR A 70 -2.19 -17.57 -9.03
C THR A 70 -1.52 -16.68 -7.96
N LEU A 71 -1.04 -17.29 -6.87
CA LEU A 71 -0.22 -16.59 -5.88
C LEU A 71 0.99 -15.87 -6.51
N GLN A 72 1.62 -16.50 -7.51
CA GLN A 72 2.77 -15.91 -8.21
C GLN A 72 2.39 -14.66 -9.02
N GLN A 73 1.22 -14.67 -9.67
CA GLN A 73 0.71 -13.50 -10.40
C GLN A 73 0.27 -12.39 -9.44
N PHE A 74 -0.35 -12.75 -8.31
CA PHE A 74 -0.69 -11.79 -7.26
C PHE A 74 0.57 -11.12 -6.70
N ASP A 75 1.59 -11.90 -6.37
CA ASP A 75 2.91 -11.42 -5.96
C ASP A 75 3.52 -10.46 -7.02
N ALA A 76 3.52 -10.87 -8.29
CA ALA A 76 4.04 -10.05 -9.37
C ALA A 76 3.31 -8.71 -9.50
N ALA A 77 1.99 -8.69 -9.34
CA ALA A 77 1.20 -7.47 -9.37
C ALA A 77 1.53 -6.58 -8.16
N LEU A 78 1.52 -7.17 -6.96
CA LEU A 78 1.69 -6.46 -5.70
C LEU A 78 3.10 -5.89 -5.52
N ARG A 79 4.15 -6.69 -5.74
CA ARG A 79 5.55 -6.32 -5.44
C ARG A 79 6.35 -5.84 -6.64
N ARG A 80 5.86 -6.06 -7.88
CA ARG A 80 6.59 -5.70 -9.12
C ARG A 80 5.76 -4.88 -10.10
N GLY A 81 4.49 -4.63 -9.81
CA GLY A 81 3.60 -3.91 -10.69
C GLY A 81 3.38 -4.63 -12.03
N VAL A 82 3.36 -5.96 -12.05
CA VAL A 82 3.12 -6.78 -13.26
C VAL A 82 1.81 -7.54 -13.11
N ARG A 83 0.82 -7.21 -13.93
CA ARG A 83 -0.48 -7.90 -13.96
C ARG A 83 -0.34 -9.33 -14.48
N ALA A 84 -1.36 -10.15 -14.26
CA ALA A 84 -1.40 -11.53 -14.77
C ALA A 84 -1.28 -11.61 -16.30
N ASP A 85 -1.74 -10.57 -17.01
CA ASP A 85 -1.62 -10.40 -18.47
C ASP A 85 -0.25 -9.88 -18.93
N GLY A 86 0.69 -9.64 -18.01
CA GLY A 86 2.04 -9.12 -18.27
C GLY A 86 2.14 -7.60 -18.39
N SER A 87 1.02 -6.87 -18.42
CA SER A 87 1.02 -5.41 -18.48
C SER A 87 1.47 -4.77 -17.16
N ARG A 88 2.02 -3.56 -17.24
CA ARG A 88 2.58 -2.84 -16.10
C ARG A 88 1.54 -1.97 -15.40
N LEU A 89 1.50 -2.03 -14.07
CA LEU A 89 0.73 -1.09 -13.25
C LEU A 89 1.36 0.30 -13.30
N TYR A 90 0.51 1.33 -13.23
CA TYR A 90 1.00 2.68 -12.95
C TYR A 90 1.51 2.73 -11.51
N PRO A 91 2.59 3.49 -11.22
CA PRO A 91 3.13 3.64 -9.88
C PRO A 91 2.24 4.47 -8.93
N ALA A 92 0.98 4.71 -9.30
CA ALA A 92 -0.09 5.07 -8.38
C ALA A 92 -0.42 3.92 -7.42
N MET A 93 -0.32 2.66 -7.89
CA MET A 93 -0.24 1.51 -6.99
C MET A 93 1.17 1.49 -6.36
N PRO A 94 1.32 1.53 -5.03
CA PRO A 94 2.62 1.68 -4.37
C PRO A 94 3.44 0.37 -4.32
N TYR A 95 3.52 -0.33 -5.47
CA TYR A 95 4.29 -1.56 -5.60
C TYR A 95 5.79 -1.43 -5.27
N PRO A 96 6.47 -0.27 -5.45
CA PRO A 96 7.85 -0.11 -4.97
C PRO A 96 7.98 -0.22 -3.45
N SER A 97 7.01 0.29 -2.69
CA SER A 97 6.94 0.14 -1.23
C SER A 97 6.60 -1.30 -0.87
N PHE A 98 5.59 -1.88 -1.53
CA PHE A 98 5.20 -3.27 -1.31
C PHE A 98 6.28 -4.30 -1.68
N ALA A 99 7.31 -3.93 -2.45
CA ALA A 99 8.46 -4.79 -2.65
C ALA A 99 9.13 -5.23 -1.33
N ARG A 100 8.94 -4.50 -0.24
CA ARG A 100 9.43 -4.87 1.10
C ARG A 100 8.70 -6.06 1.72
N LEU A 101 7.49 -6.40 1.26
CA LEU A 101 6.66 -7.42 1.89
C LEU A 101 7.33 -8.80 1.85
N SER A 102 7.24 -9.49 2.99
CA SER A 102 7.69 -10.87 3.14
C SER A 102 6.80 -11.82 2.32
N ASP A 103 7.34 -12.99 1.96
CA ASP A 103 6.56 -13.99 1.21
C ASP A 103 5.35 -14.50 2.01
N ASP A 104 5.48 -14.57 3.34
CA ASP A 104 4.38 -14.97 4.22
C ASP A 104 3.26 -13.93 4.24
N ASP A 105 3.60 -12.64 4.20
CA ASP A 105 2.61 -11.56 4.15
C ASP A 105 1.90 -11.49 2.80
N VAL A 106 2.62 -11.70 1.70
CA VAL A 106 2.01 -11.82 0.37
C VAL A 106 1.07 -13.02 0.32
N ARG A 107 1.46 -14.16 0.91
CA ARG A 107 0.61 -15.36 0.97
C ARG A 107 -0.64 -15.12 1.83
N ALA A 108 -0.51 -14.43 2.96
CA ALA A 108 -1.63 -14.08 3.83
C ALA A 108 -2.60 -13.12 3.14
N LEU A 109 -2.09 -12.05 2.49
CA LEU A 109 -2.90 -11.14 1.67
C LEU A 109 -3.66 -11.89 0.58
N TYR A 110 -2.96 -12.74 -0.19
CA TYR A 110 -3.60 -13.55 -1.22
C TYR A 110 -4.68 -14.48 -0.65
N ALA A 111 -4.41 -15.16 0.47
CA ALA A 111 -5.39 -15.98 1.16
C ALA A 111 -6.64 -15.17 1.56
N TYR A 112 -6.45 -13.97 2.10
CA TYR A 112 -7.55 -13.07 2.46
C TYR A 112 -8.37 -12.64 1.24
N PHE A 113 -7.75 -12.15 0.16
CA PHE A 113 -8.52 -11.76 -1.02
C PHE A 113 -9.21 -12.94 -1.69
N MET A 114 -8.60 -14.12 -1.69
CA MET A 114 -9.19 -15.30 -2.35
C MET A 114 -10.28 -16.00 -1.54
N ARG A 115 -10.26 -15.88 -0.20
CA ARG A 115 -11.15 -16.67 0.68
C ARG A 115 -11.88 -15.86 1.76
N GLY A 116 -11.38 -14.68 2.11
CA GLY A 116 -11.94 -13.80 3.13
C GLY A 116 -12.71 -12.60 2.58
N VAL A 117 -12.69 -12.36 1.26
CA VAL A 117 -13.42 -11.28 0.59
C VAL A 117 -14.54 -11.86 -0.27
N ALA A 118 -15.72 -11.25 -0.21
CA ALA A 118 -16.84 -11.65 -1.05
C ALA A 118 -16.58 -11.27 -2.52
N PRO A 119 -16.87 -12.15 -3.49
CA PRO A 119 -16.74 -11.82 -4.91
C PRO A 119 -17.72 -10.70 -5.28
N SER A 120 -17.26 -9.75 -6.09
CA SER A 120 -18.08 -8.68 -6.63
C SER A 120 -18.02 -8.70 -8.17
N PRO A 121 -19.18 -8.71 -8.86
CA PRO A 121 -19.22 -8.64 -10.32
C PRO A 121 -18.95 -7.23 -10.87
N ASN A 122 -18.49 -6.29 -10.04
CA ASN A 122 -18.26 -4.91 -10.46
C ASN A 122 -17.18 -4.83 -11.53
N ALA A 123 -17.55 -4.34 -12.71
CA ALA A 123 -16.64 -4.03 -13.80
C ALA A 123 -16.03 -2.64 -13.58
N ALA A 124 -14.97 -2.56 -12.77
CA ALA A 124 -14.30 -1.32 -12.46
C ALA A 124 -13.81 -0.59 -13.73
N ARG A 125 -13.93 0.74 -13.73
CA ARG A 125 -13.51 1.58 -14.86
C ARG A 125 -12.03 1.36 -15.17
N LEU A 126 -11.69 1.23 -16.45
CA LEU A 126 -10.30 1.11 -16.88
C LEU A 126 -9.63 2.49 -16.97
N THR A 127 -8.36 2.53 -16.59
CA THR A 127 -7.52 3.73 -16.74
C THR A 127 -7.22 3.98 -18.21
N GLN A 128 -7.56 5.18 -18.69
CA GLN A 128 -7.29 5.66 -20.05
C GLN A 128 -6.54 6.99 -19.96
N LEU A 129 -5.21 6.94 -19.95
CA LEU A 129 -4.37 8.14 -20.00
C LEU A 129 -4.15 8.55 -21.47
N PRO A 130 -3.87 9.83 -21.77
CA PRO A 130 -3.50 10.25 -23.11
C PRO A 130 -2.06 9.84 -23.45
N PHE A 131 -1.76 9.74 -24.74
CA PHE A 131 -0.38 9.60 -25.22
C PHE A 131 0.51 10.75 -24.69
N PRO A 132 1.74 10.48 -24.23
CA PRO A 132 2.45 9.19 -24.26
C PRO A 132 2.27 8.31 -23.01
N PHE A 133 1.38 8.67 -22.08
CA PHE A 133 1.25 8.01 -20.78
C PHE A 133 0.44 6.71 -20.80
N ASP A 134 -0.25 6.39 -21.90
CA ASP A 134 -0.92 5.11 -22.15
C ASP A 134 0.04 3.95 -22.47
N GLN A 135 1.32 4.27 -22.74
CA GLN A 135 2.33 3.31 -23.19
C GLN A 135 2.87 2.44 -22.04
N ARG A 136 2.23 1.28 -21.81
CA ARG A 136 2.60 0.34 -20.72
C ARG A 136 4.05 -0.17 -20.78
N TRP A 137 4.67 -0.22 -21.95
CA TRP A 137 6.09 -0.63 -22.08
C TRP A 137 7.04 0.42 -21.49
N ALA A 138 6.69 1.71 -21.55
CA ALA A 138 7.48 2.78 -20.95
C ALA A 138 7.51 2.63 -19.42
N LEU A 139 6.42 2.14 -18.81
CA LEU A 139 6.37 1.83 -17.38
C LEU A 139 7.30 0.67 -17.00
N ALA A 140 7.60 -0.25 -17.92
CA ALA A 140 8.57 -1.32 -17.66
C ALA A 140 9.99 -0.75 -17.55
N LEU A 141 10.35 0.20 -18.43
CA LEU A 141 11.61 0.94 -18.35
C LEU A 141 11.66 1.81 -17.10
N TRP A 142 10.59 2.52 -16.79
CA TRP A 142 10.49 3.30 -15.55
C TRP A 142 10.70 2.43 -14.31
N SER A 143 10.04 1.27 -14.24
CA SER A 143 10.18 0.31 -13.13
C SER A 143 11.56 -0.34 -13.08
N LEU A 144 12.30 -0.34 -14.19
CA LEU A 144 13.69 -0.80 -14.22
C LEU A 144 14.64 0.19 -13.55
N VAL A 145 14.40 1.48 -13.76
CA VAL A 145 15.30 2.54 -13.28
C VAL A 145 14.94 2.98 -11.85
N PHE A 146 13.65 3.07 -11.53
CA PHE A 146 13.18 3.79 -10.34
C PHE A 146 12.53 2.92 -9.27
N ALA A 147 11.90 1.80 -9.61
CA ALA A 147 11.15 1.03 -8.62
C ALA A 147 12.07 0.23 -7.69
N ASN A 148 11.86 0.36 -6.38
CA ASN A 148 12.45 -0.52 -5.39
C ASN A 148 12.05 -1.99 -5.63
N ARG A 149 12.99 -2.89 -5.39
CA ARG A 149 12.84 -4.36 -5.53
C ARG A 149 13.28 -5.11 -4.28
N ASP A 150 13.81 -4.39 -3.31
CA ASP A 150 14.42 -4.96 -2.13
C ASP A 150 13.34 -5.44 -1.16
N ARG A 151 13.54 -6.63 -0.61
CA ARG A 151 12.76 -7.11 0.53
C ARG A 151 13.16 -6.34 1.79
N PHE A 152 12.29 -6.33 2.79
CA PHE A 152 12.68 -5.79 4.08
C PHE A 152 13.72 -6.70 4.75
N ALA A 153 14.79 -6.09 5.26
CA ALA A 153 15.82 -6.77 6.02
C ALA A 153 15.92 -6.09 7.39
N PRO A 154 15.58 -6.78 8.50
CA PRO A 154 15.69 -6.20 9.83
C PRO A 154 17.13 -5.78 10.15
N SER A 155 17.30 -4.61 10.73
CA SER A 155 18.59 -4.17 11.26
C SER A 155 18.88 -4.86 12.59
N LEU A 156 20.06 -5.49 12.68
CA LEU A 156 20.52 -6.16 13.91
C LEU A 156 20.92 -5.18 15.02
N SER A 157 21.19 -3.91 14.68
CA SER A 157 21.49 -2.87 15.65
C SER A 157 20.24 -2.19 16.23
N GLN A 158 19.06 -2.58 15.77
CA GLN A 158 17.78 -1.98 16.14
C GLN A 158 16.89 -2.96 16.91
N SER A 159 16.00 -2.42 17.73
CA SER A 159 15.03 -3.24 18.46
C SER A 159 14.01 -3.89 17.51
N ALA A 160 13.34 -4.95 17.98
CA ALA A 160 12.24 -5.57 17.23
C ALA A 160 11.10 -4.57 16.97
N GLN A 161 10.82 -3.68 17.92
CA GLN A 161 9.82 -2.62 17.77
C GLN A 161 10.20 -1.63 16.66
N TRP A 162 11.47 -1.20 16.62
CA TRP A 162 11.96 -0.31 15.57
C TRP A 162 11.87 -0.98 14.20
N ASN A 163 12.31 -2.24 14.09
CA ASN A 163 12.23 -2.99 12.83
C ASN A 163 10.78 -3.19 12.35
N ARG A 164 9.84 -3.40 13.28
CA ARG A 164 8.41 -3.42 12.94
C ARG A 164 7.93 -2.07 12.39
N GLY A 165 8.31 -0.96 13.05
CA GLY A 165 7.99 0.39 12.57
C GLY A 165 8.56 0.66 11.19
N ALA A 166 9.84 0.33 10.97
CA ALA A 166 10.50 0.46 9.67
C ALA A 166 9.81 -0.37 8.58
N TYR A 167 9.41 -1.62 8.89
CA TYR A 167 8.66 -2.46 7.94
C TYR A 167 7.31 -1.84 7.52
N LEU A 168 6.57 -1.28 8.48
CA LEU A 168 5.30 -0.62 8.20
C LEU A 168 5.53 0.67 7.39
N VAL A 169 6.47 1.52 7.78
CA VAL A 169 6.70 2.82 7.15
C VAL A 169 7.30 2.71 5.74
N GLN A 170 8.28 1.83 5.55
CA GLN A 170 8.99 1.65 4.27
C GLN A 170 8.28 0.68 3.33
N GLY A 171 7.41 -0.17 3.88
CA GLY A 171 6.75 -1.23 3.17
C GLY A 171 5.25 -1.02 3.09
N LEU A 172 4.53 -1.73 3.95
CA LEU A 172 3.09 -1.93 3.82
C LEU A 172 2.28 -0.63 3.98
N GLY A 173 2.62 0.23 4.94
CA GLY A 173 1.96 1.52 5.12
C GLY A 173 2.39 2.59 4.10
N HIS A 174 3.36 2.27 3.21
CA HIS A 174 3.79 3.06 2.06
C HIS A 174 3.95 4.57 2.32
N CYS A 175 4.35 4.98 3.53
CA CYS A 175 4.32 6.39 3.95
C CYS A 175 5.16 7.28 3.02
N GLY A 176 6.24 6.72 2.46
CA GLY A 176 7.09 7.37 1.47
C GLY A 176 6.35 7.80 0.19
N ALA A 177 5.27 7.12 -0.18
CA ALA A 177 4.49 7.45 -1.37
C ALA A 177 3.86 8.85 -1.29
N CYS A 178 3.57 9.36 -0.09
CA CYS A 178 3.13 10.74 0.08
C CYS A 178 4.23 11.63 0.64
N HIS A 179 5.00 11.12 1.61
CA HIS A 179 5.92 11.93 2.40
C HIS A 179 7.36 11.99 1.85
N THR A 180 7.62 11.46 0.66
CA THR A 180 8.92 11.61 -0.03
C THR A 180 8.74 12.46 -1.29
N PRO A 181 9.62 13.46 -1.55
CA PRO A 181 9.49 14.30 -2.71
C PRO A 181 9.64 13.51 -4.01
N ARG A 182 8.93 13.96 -5.05
CA ARG A 182 8.96 13.35 -6.39
C ARG A 182 10.13 13.86 -7.21
N GLY A 183 10.76 12.94 -7.96
CA GLY A 183 11.80 13.24 -8.95
C GLY A 183 11.21 13.73 -10.29
N PRO A 184 12.07 14.08 -11.26
CA PRO A 184 11.62 14.56 -12.58
C PRO A 184 10.79 13.53 -13.36
N ALA A 185 10.98 12.24 -13.09
CA ALA A 185 10.18 11.15 -13.66
C ALA A 185 8.97 10.77 -12.78
N TYR A 186 8.58 11.64 -11.86
CA TYR A 186 7.53 11.43 -10.85
C TYR A 186 7.78 10.22 -9.91
N ASN A 187 9.04 9.75 -9.82
CA ASN A 187 9.45 8.69 -8.91
C ASN A 187 9.67 9.19 -7.49
N GLU A 188 9.52 8.31 -6.50
CA GLU A 188 9.95 8.60 -5.12
C GLU A 188 11.47 8.74 -5.10
N ARG A 189 11.98 9.75 -4.39
CA ARG A 189 13.43 10.02 -4.27
C ARG A 189 14.12 9.23 -3.16
N GLY A 190 13.42 8.30 -2.53
CA GLY A 190 13.91 7.43 -1.46
C GLY A 190 12.85 6.43 -1.02
N TYR A 191 13.29 5.24 -0.61
CA TYR A 191 12.42 4.15 -0.17
C TYR A 191 12.74 3.64 1.25
N ASP A 192 13.82 4.14 1.85
CA ASP A 192 14.25 3.82 3.20
C ASP A 192 15.17 4.93 3.75
N GLU A 193 15.56 4.78 5.00
CA GLU A 193 16.35 5.76 5.77
C GLU A 193 17.76 6.02 5.20
N ARG A 194 18.22 5.22 4.23
CA ARG A 194 19.53 5.43 3.58
C ARG A 194 19.46 6.56 2.55
N ALA A 195 18.27 6.91 2.08
CA ALA A 195 18.07 7.99 1.12
C ALA A 195 17.81 9.32 1.86
N PRO A 196 18.60 10.38 1.62
CA PRO A 196 18.44 11.66 2.33
C PRO A 196 17.09 12.35 2.13
N ALA A 197 16.38 12.04 1.04
CA ALA A 197 15.07 12.61 0.73
C ALA A 197 13.91 11.79 1.32
N PHE A 198 14.16 10.61 1.87
CA PHE A 198 13.09 9.77 2.39
C PHE A 198 12.36 10.47 3.54
N LEU A 199 11.03 10.56 3.44
CA LEU A 199 10.16 11.16 4.44
C LEU A 199 10.37 12.67 4.71
N THR A 200 11.07 13.40 3.85
CA THR A 200 11.29 14.85 4.03
C THR A 200 10.09 15.72 3.62
N GLY A 201 8.96 15.11 3.30
CA GLY A 201 7.75 15.78 2.83
C GLY A 201 7.81 16.14 1.35
N GLY A 202 6.68 16.62 0.83
CA GLY A 202 6.55 17.00 -0.56
C GLY A 202 5.12 17.30 -0.97
N ILE A 203 4.96 17.76 -2.21
CA ILE A 203 3.63 17.90 -2.82
C ILE A 203 3.36 16.65 -3.64
N ASN A 204 2.24 15.98 -3.35
CA ASN A 204 1.70 14.90 -4.15
C ASN A 204 0.22 15.18 -4.39
N ASP A 205 -0.24 15.08 -5.65
CA ASP A 205 -1.63 15.34 -6.03
C ASP A 205 -2.19 16.69 -5.51
N HIS A 206 -1.40 17.75 -5.67
CA HIS A 206 -1.71 19.10 -5.15
C HIS A 206 -1.88 19.20 -3.62
N TRP A 207 -1.63 18.11 -2.89
CA TRP A 207 -1.64 18.08 -1.44
C TRP A 207 -0.22 18.14 -0.88
N PHE A 208 -0.04 18.93 0.17
CA PHE A 208 1.23 18.99 0.89
C PHE A 208 1.28 17.90 1.96
N ALA A 209 2.15 16.92 1.77
CA ALA A 209 2.49 15.91 2.76
C ALA A 209 3.65 16.42 3.62
N PRO A 210 3.48 16.58 4.95
CA PRO A 210 4.51 17.14 5.83
C PRO A 210 5.76 16.26 5.93
N ASN A 211 6.85 16.84 6.41
CA ASN A 211 8.08 16.13 6.71
C ASN A 211 7.87 15.22 7.95
N LEU A 212 8.19 13.93 7.84
CA LEU A 212 8.05 12.93 8.91
C LEU A 212 9.39 12.54 9.55
N THR A 213 10.50 13.21 9.18
CA THR A 213 11.82 12.96 9.78
C THR A 213 11.88 13.47 11.22
N GLY A 214 12.94 13.11 11.95
CA GLY A 214 13.21 13.63 13.29
C GLY A 214 13.64 15.10 13.35
N ALA A 215 13.47 15.89 12.27
CA ALA A 215 13.79 17.31 12.27
C ALA A 215 12.89 18.08 13.25
N ASP A 216 13.47 19.04 13.99
CA ASP A 216 12.74 19.78 15.01
C ASP A 216 11.78 20.81 14.43
N THR A 217 12.16 21.52 13.37
CA THR A 217 11.42 22.68 12.88
C THR A 217 10.16 22.29 12.13
N ASP A 218 10.32 21.43 11.13
CA ASP A 218 9.31 21.04 10.14
C ASP A 218 9.00 19.53 10.14
N GLY A 219 9.72 18.74 10.96
CA GLY A 219 9.51 17.30 11.14
C GLY A 219 8.80 16.92 12.45
N LEU A 220 8.97 15.65 12.85
CA LEU A 220 8.42 15.03 14.05
C LEU A 220 9.37 15.09 15.27
N GLY A 221 10.50 15.81 15.21
CA GLY A 221 11.49 15.84 16.30
C GLY A 221 10.94 16.29 17.67
N ARG A 222 9.87 17.10 17.65
CA ARG A 222 9.17 17.58 18.86
C ARG A 222 7.99 16.72 19.30
N TRP A 223 7.66 15.66 18.55
CA TRP A 223 6.54 14.77 18.88
C TRP A 223 7.04 13.63 19.77
N SER A 224 6.25 13.27 20.77
CA SER A 224 6.50 12.03 21.50
C SER A 224 6.02 10.83 20.67
N ALA A 225 6.52 9.64 20.99
CA ALA A 225 6.01 8.41 20.39
C ALA A 225 4.50 8.22 20.67
N ASP A 226 4.03 8.65 21.84
CA ASP A 226 2.62 8.59 22.22
C ASP A 226 1.76 9.55 21.40
N ASP A 227 2.27 10.75 21.08
CA ASP A 227 1.56 11.70 20.20
C ASP A 227 1.41 11.14 18.78
N ILE A 228 2.48 10.51 18.25
CA ILE A 228 2.44 9.87 16.92
C ILE A 228 1.44 8.71 16.94
N ALA A 229 1.48 7.86 17.97
CA ALA A 229 0.56 6.75 18.10
C ALA A 229 -0.91 7.20 18.23
N ALA A 230 -1.18 8.24 19.05
CA ALA A 230 -2.50 8.82 19.18
C ALA A 230 -2.99 9.42 17.86
N PHE A 231 -2.14 10.14 17.13
CA PHE A 231 -2.50 10.70 15.83
C PHE A 231 -2.86 9.60 14.81
N LEU A 232 -2.06 8.54 14.72
CA LEU A 232 -2.31 7.44 13.79
C LEU A 232 -3.52 6.59 14.18
N ARG A 233 -3.84 6.49 15.48
CA ARG A 233 -4.98 5.70 15.96
C ARG A 233 -6.29 6.48 15.94
N ASP A 234 -6.27 7.72 16.38
CA ASP A 234 -7.45 8.50 16.72
C ASP A 234 -7.65 9.70 15.76
N GLY A 235 -6.67 9.97 14.88
CA GLY A 235 -6.66 11.17 14.04
C GLY A 235 -6.35 12.44 14.81
N HIS A 236 -6.00 12.35 16.09
CA HIS A 236 -5.81 13.49 16.98
C HIS A 236 -4.61 13.31 17.90
N ALA A 237 -3.87 14.40 18.10
CA ALA A 237 -2.81 14.56 19.08
C ALA A 237 -2.94 15.95 19.73
N PRO A 238 -2.28 16.25 20.87
CA PRO A 238 -2.49 17.48 21.63
C PRO A 238 -2.35 18.80 20.83
N ARG A 239 -1.63 18.79 19.71
CA ARG A 239 -1.40 19.97 18.85
C ARG A 239 -1.70 19.72 17.37
N SER A 240 -2.38 18.63 17.02
CA SER A 240 -2.63 18.27 15.63
C SER A 240 -3.89 17.44 15.49
N ALA A 241 -4.57 17.61 14.36
CA ALA A 241 -5.72 16.81 13.97
C ALA A 241 -5.55 16.44 12.50
N VAL A 242 -6.03 15.25 12.12
CA VAL A 242 -6.00 14.78 10.75
C VAL A 242 -7.04 15.52 9.92
N PHE A 243 -6.67 15.93 8.70
CA PHE A 243 -7.57 16.52 7.73
C PHE A 243 -7.07 16.27 6.30
N GLY A 244 -7.95 16.49 5.31
CA GLY A 244 -7.63 16.32 3.91
C GLY A 244 -7.21 14.89 3.55
N ALA A 245 -6.20 14.75 2.69
CA ALA A 245 -5.78 13.46 2.14
C ALA A 245 -5.28 12.43 3.18
N MET A 246 -4.92 12.87 4.39
CA MET A 246 -4.51 11.95 5.47
C MET A 246 -5.70 11.36 6.25
N ALA A 247 -6.89 11.97 6.18
CA ALA A 247 -8.03 11.51 6.98
C ALA A 247 -8.50 10.09 6.60
N PRO A 248 -8.62 9.72 5.32
CA PRO A 248 -8.93 8.34 4.93
C PRO A 248 -7.87 7.34 5.40
N VAL A 249 -6.58 7.70 5.31
CA VAL A 249 -5.46 6.86 5.78
C VAL A 249 -5.61 6.51 7.26
N VAL A 250 -6.10 7.45 8.08
CA VAL A 250 -6.36 7.15 9.50
C VAL A 250 -7.59 6.26 9.65
N VAL A 251 -8.72 6.67 9.10
CA VAL A 251 -10.03 6.03 9.34
C VAL A 251 -10.10 4.62 8.75
N GLU A 252 -9.52 4.41 7.57
CA GLU A 252 -9.62 3.18 6.79
C GLU A 252 -8.42 2.25 6.99
N SER A 253 -7.31 2.76 7.53
CA SER A 253 -6.09 1.99 7.77
C SER A 253 -5.60 2.07 9.22
N THR A 254 -4.91 3.15 9.61
CA THR A 254 -4.06 3.11 10.81
C THR A 254 -4.85 3.01 12.12
N ALA A 255 -6.08 3.52 12.17
CA ALA A 255 -7.00 3.36 13.30
C ALA A 255 -7.48 1.91 13.49
N LEU A 256 -7.39 1.08 12.46
CA LEU A 256 -7.86 -0.30 12.46
C LEU A 256 -6.75 -1.30 12.80
N LEU A 257 -5.54 -0.81 13.09
CA LEU A 257 -4.41 -1.63 13.46
C LEU A 257 -4.53 -2.11 14.91
N THR A 258 -4.30 -3.41 15.07
CA THR A 258 -4.15 -4.10 16.35
C THR A 258 -2.68 -4.43 16.65
#